data_AF-X1CIH0-F1
#
_entry.id   AF-X1CIH0-F1
#
_cell.length_a   1.000
_cell.length_b   1.000
_cell.length_c   1.000
_cell.angle_alpha   90.00
_cell.angle_beta   90.00
_cell.angle_gamma   90.00
#
_symmetry.space_group_name_H-M   'P 1'
#
loop_
_entity.id
_entity.type
_entity.pdbx_description
1 polymer ?
#
loop_
_entity_poly.entity_id
_entity_poly.type
_entity_poly.pdbx_seq_one_letter_code
_entity_poly.pdbx_strand_id
1 'polypeptide(L)'
;TKPRNKTTQLEFHILSKDPENPGGILNWDSGSWKPLTERTLRDTEARIQETLRLDYETFVNASFFLQGKADQFTQQRPGDRKRILTSILGLEIWEIYRQRAGDQRRAIESDIHALDGRMHEINAELNEEAARTARLKKLEVELNELAETRAMQESTLENIRQITTTLKEQERLVEILARQFDEARRNIEGSKDRLSARITERQSFSDLLSRSAAIESAHNEWLSARTSLERWDEVAARFREQEQRRQEPLGEINAFRAALIQEQHGLENQLAEIQVAQEQIPLLEKQLAAADGSLKDAEHRLARRSRLQEELQNAQKDQAEAHAENPRLKADMDQLKERIDQLSAT
;
A
#
# COMPACT_ATOMS: atom_id res chain seq x y z
N THR A 1 2.42 125.30 90.46
CA THR A 1 2.41 123.85 90.77
C THR A 1 1.27 123.17 90.01
N LYS A 2 1.61 122.45 88.93
CA LYS A 2 0.74 121.57 88.13
C LYS A 2 1.56 120.29 87.80
N PRO A 3 0.90 119.14 87.63
CA PRO A 3 1.42 117.84 88.07
C PRO A 3 2.44 117.20 87.10
N ARG A 4 3.34 116.41 87.69
CA ARG A 4 4.33 115.53 87.06
C ARG A 4 3.63 114.26 86.52
N ASN A 5 4.01 113.82 85.31
CA ASN A 5 3.58 112.65 84.51
C ASN A 5 2.54 112.87 83.39
N LYS A 6 2.97 113.56 82.32
CA LYS A 6 2.46 113.32 80.95
C LYS A 6 3.66 113.15 80.01
N THR A 7 3.82 111.97 79.42
CA THR A 7 4.76 111.75 78.30
C THR A 7 4.32 112.65 77.15
N THR A 8 5.14 113.63 76.79
CA THR A 8 4.80 114.58 75.74
C THR A 8 4.92 113.86 74.39
N GLN A 9 3.80 113.44 73.79
CA GLN A 9 3.80 113.02 72.39
C GLN A 9 4.08 114.25 71.54
N LEU A 10 5.23 114.24 70.85
CA LEU A 10 5.62 115.27 69.90
C LEU A 10 5.16 114.82 68.51
N GLU A 11 4.37 115.64 67.85
CA GLU A 11 3.88 115.38 66.49
C GLU A 11 4.44 116.43 65.53
N PHE A 12 5.13 115.97 64.49
CA PHE A 12 5.59 116.82 63.39
C PHE A 12 4.42 117.18 62.48
N HIS A 13 4.16 118.48 62.35
CA HIS A 13 3.12 119.04 61.51
C HIS A 13 3.72 120.07 60.57
N ILE A 14 3.12 120.21 59.39
CA ILE A 14 3.39 121.34 58.50
C ILE A 14 2.10 122.13 58.32
N LEU A 15 2.22 123.45 58.29
CA LEU A 15 1.10 124.31 57.93
C LEU A 15 0.86 124.14 56.42
N SER A 16 -0.23 123.47 56.08
CA SER A 16 -0.69 123.43 54.71
C SER A 16 -1.51 124.69 54.45
N LYS A 17 -1.43 125.21 53.22
CA LYS A 17 -2.45 126.15 52.76
C LYS A 17 -3.82 125.47 52.85
N ASP A 18 -4.83 126.28 53.16
CA ASP A 18 -6.21 125.84 53.24
C ASP A 18 -6.64 125.21 51.89
N PRO A 19 -7.13 123.95 51.86
CA PRO A 19 -7.49 123.27 50.62
C PRO A 19 -8.51 124.03 49.77
N GLU A 20 -9.34 124.87 50.38
CA GLU A 20 -10.39 125.65 49.70
C GLU A 20 -9.89 126.99 49.13
N ASN A 21 -8.68 127.45 49.49
CA ASN A 21 -8.06 128.65 48.89
C ASN A 21 -6.52 128.51 48.75
N PRO A 22 -6.03 127.77 47.74
CA PRO A 22 -4.61 127.45 47.55
C PRO A 22 -3.72 128.67 47.20
N GLY A 23 -4.31 129.83 46.86
CA GLY A 23 -3.62 131.08 46.57
C GLY A 23 -3.37 132.00 47.78
N GLY A 24 -3.97 131.71 48.92
CA GLY A 24 -3.86 132.54 50.14
C GLY A 24 -2.44 132.58 50.72
N ILE A 25 -2.13 133.70 51.37
CA ILE A 25 -0.94 133.85 52.21
C ILE A 25 -1.11 132.92 53.42
N LEU A 26 -0.06 132.17 53.78
CA LEU A 26 -0.07 131.28 54.95
C LEU A 26 -0.40 132.10 56.20
N ASN A 27 -1.56 131.82 56.79
CA ASN A 27 -2.03 132.47 58.00
C ASN A 27 -2.03 131.45 59.15
N TRP A 28 -1.40 131.80 60.27
CA TRP A 28 -1.20 130.90 61.40
C TRP A 28 -2.52 130.56 62.12
N ASP A 29 -3.47 131.48 62.09
CA ASP A 29 -4.73 131.36 62.83
C ASP A 29 -5.85 130.69 62.02
N SER A 30 -5.72 130.59 60.70
CA SER A 30 -6.76 130.06 59.79
C SER A 30 -6.28 128.96 58.85
N GLY A 31 -5.03 128.48 58.97
CA GLY A 31 -4.49 127.42 58.14
C GLY A 31 -4.69 126.01 58.72
N SER A 32 -4.79 125.01 57.85
CA SER A 32 -4.96 123.61 58.24
C SER A 32 -3.59 122.95 58.49
N TRP A 33 -3.39 122.44 59.71
CA TRP A 33 -2.17 121.73 60.10
C TRP A 33 -2.24 120.26 59.68
N LYS A 34 -1.30 119.82 58.82
CA LYS A 34 -1.21 118.42 58.38
C LYS A 34 -0.14 117.67 59.17
N PRO A 35 -0.48 116.60 59.92
CA PRO A 35 0.53 115.77 60.57
C PRO A 35 1.33 115.00 59.51
N LEU A 36 2.65 115.07 59.61
CA LEU A 36 3.62 114.27 58.85
C LEU A 36 4.44 113.36 59.77
N THR A 37 3.90 113.02 60.94
CA THR A 37 4.54 112.09 61.88
C THR A 37 4.37 110.67 61.36
N GLU A 38 5.46 109.93 61.24
CA GLU A 38 5.47 108.54 60.78
C GLU A 38 5.42 107.56 61.96
N ARG A 39 5.30 106.26 61.65
CA ARG A 39 5.10 105.20 62.66
C ARG A 39 6.24 105.10 63.69
N THR A 40 7.46 105.46 63.32
CA THR A 40 8.61 105.47 64.23
C THR A 40 9.30 106.83 64.23
N LEU A 41 10.05 107.12 65.30
CA LEU A 41 10.88 108.33 65.37
C LEU A 41 11.90 108.40 64.23
N ARG A 42 12.46 107.25 63.80
CA ARG A 42 13.44 107.21 62.71
C ARG A 42 12.80 107.48 61.36
N ASP A 43 11.62 106.92 61.11
CA ASP A 43 10.87 107.18 59.87
C ASP A 43 10.39 108.64 59.85
N THR A 44 10.00 109.19 61.01
CA THR A 44 9.63 110.60 61.15
C THR A 44 10.83 111.50 60.89
N GLU A 45 12.00 111.16 61.42
CA GLU A 45 13.27 111.87 61.15
C GLU A 45 13.62 111.80 59.66
N ALA A 46 13.53 110.63 59.02
CA ALA A 46 13.77 110.49 57.58
C ALA A 46 12.79 111.34 56.76
N ARG A 47 11.52 111.43 57.18
CA ARG A 47 10.50 112.27 56.56
C ARG A 47 10.77 113.76 56.75
N ILE A 48 11.24 114.17 57.93
CA ILE A 48 11.71 115.52 58.21
C ILE A 48 12.89 115.86 57.29
N GLN A 49 13.88 114.97 57.19
CA GLN A 49 15.06 115.15 56.33
C GLN A 49 14.68 115.18 54.84
N GLU A 50 13.74 114.37 54.39
CA GLU A 50 13.23 114.40 53.01
C GLU A 50 12.50 115.70 52.69
N THR A 51 11.67 116.19 53.63
CA THR A 51 10.83 117.38 53.46
C THR A 51 11.66 118.66 53.53
N LEU A 52 12.56 118.76 54.52
CA LEU A 52 13.42 119.93 54.72
C LEU A 52 14.71 119.87 53.88
N ARG A 53 15.07 118.70 53.33
CA ARG A 53 16.33 118.45 52.61
C ARG A 53 17.58 118.78 53.42
N LEU A 54 17.47 118.73 54.75
CA LEU A 54 18.53 119.06 55.69
C LEU A 54 18.56 117.99 56.77
N ASP A 55 19.74 117.43 57.04
CA ASP A 55 19.96 116.60 58.22
C ASP A 55 20.12 117.48 59.47
N TYR A 56 20.01 116.88 60.65
CA TYR A 56 20.11 117.60 61.93
C TYR A 56 21.41 118.43 62.03
N GLU A 57 22.53 117.86 61.61
CA GLU A 57 23.84 118.52 61.67
C GLU A 57 23.89 119.71 60.69
N THR A 58 23.32 119.59 59.51
CA THR A 58 23.23 120.68 58.55
C THR A 58 22.26 121.75 59.03
N PHE A 59 21.12 121.38 59.61
CA PHE A 59 20.12 122.32 60.12
C PHE A 59 20.70 123.22 61.23
N VAL A 60 21.39 122.63 62.22
CA VAL A 60 22.03 123.37 63.31
C VAL A 60 23.19 124.25 62.82
N ASN A 61 23.96 123.80 61.83
CA ASN A 61 25.12 124.58 61.37
C ASN A 61 24.80 125.61 60.28
N ALA A 62 23.68 125.46 59.56
CA ALA A 62 23.32 126.32 58.43
C ALA A 62 22.11 127.23 58.69
N SER A 63 21.10 126.77 59.45
CA SER A 63 19.82 127.48 59.60
C SER A 63 19.46 127.88 61.03
N PHE A 64 20.03 127.22 62.06
CA PHE A 64 19.66 127.46 63.46
C PHE A 64 20.86 127.48 64.41
N PHE A 65 21.30 128.67 64.82
CA PHE A 65 22.43 128.81 65.75
C PHE A 65 21.98 128.66 67.21
N LEU A 66 22.48 127.63 67.90
CA LEU A 66 22.29 127.52 69.35
C LEU A 66 23.08 128.62 70.09
N GLN A 67 22.49 129.17 71.15
CA GLN A 67 23.10 130.22 71.97
C GLN A 67 24.45 129.73 72.54
N GLY A 68 25.54 130.45 72.25
CA GLY A 68 26.91 130.08 72.61
C GLY A 68 27.59 129.03 71.71
N LYS A 69 26.92 128.58 70.63
CA LYS A 69 27.43 127.60 69.65
C LYS A 69 27.36 128.09 68.20
N ALA A 70 27.33 129.41 67.97
CA ALA A 70 27.33 129.96 66.61
C ALA A 70 28.61 129.59 65.81
N ASP A 71 29.73 129.40 66.49
CA ASP A 71 31.02 129.00 65.90
C ASP A 71 31.16 127.47 65.71
N GLN A 72 30.08 126.69 65.90
CA GLN A 72 30.13 125.23 65.81
C GLN A 72 30.53 124.73 64.41
N PHE A 73 30.19 125.48 63.35
CA PHE A 73 30.65 125.17 62.00
C PHE A 73 32.15 125.42 61.80
N THR A 74 32.71 126.51 62.36
CA THR A 74 34.13 126.88 62.17
C THR A 74 35.10 126.04 63.00
N GLN A 75 34.63 125.50 64.13
CA GLN A 75 35.39 124.61 65.02
C GLN A 75 35.42 123.14 64.56
N GLN A 76 34.57 122.74 63.62
CA GLN A 76 34.56 121.37 63.10
C GLN A 76 35.79 121.03 62.25
N ARG A 77 36.16 119.74 62.24
CA ARG A 77 37.29 119.25 61.45
C ARG A 77 37.05 119.51 59.96
N PRO A 78 38.10 119.74 59.16
CA PRO A 78 37.96 120.00 57.72
C PRO A 78 37.12 118.95 56.96
N GLY A 79 37.20 117.68 57.34
CA GLY A 79 36.41 116.60 56.74
C GLY A 79 34.91 116.72 57.00
N ASP A 80 34.52 117.03 58.24
CA ASP A 80 33.11 117.18 58.64
C ASP A 80 32.51 118.44 58.01
N ARG A 81 33.26 119.56 57.98
CA ARG A 81 32.86 120.77 57.26
C ARG A 81 32.60 120.51 55.77
N LYS A 82 33.48 119.73 55.12
CA LYS A 82 33.30 119.35 53.72
C LYS A 82 32.07 118.47 53.52
N ARG A 83 31.80 117.51 54.42
CA ARG A 83 30.60 116.66 54.35
C ARG A 83 29.32 117.48 54.49
N ILE A 84 29.25 118.38 55.49
CA ILE A 84 28.11 119.28 55.69
C ILE A 84 27.91 120.17 54.46
N LEU A 85 28.96 120.78 53.91
CA LEU A 85 28.87 121.58 52.68
C LEU A 85 28.44 120.75 51.46
N THR A 86 28.89 119.51 51.34
CA THR A 86 28.52 118.59 50.25
C THR A 86 27.04 118.24 50.32
N SER A 87 26.51 118.05 51.54
CA SER A 87 25.09 117.79 51.82
C SER A 87 24.22 119.03 51.55
N ILE A 88 24.63 120.22 52.02
CA ILE A 88 23.96 121.51 51.75
C ILE A 88 23.86 121.77 50.24
N LEU A 89 24.94 121.52 49.50
CA LEU A 89 25.00 121.76 48.05
C LEU A 89 24.37 120.62 47.23
N GLY A 90 23.87 119.56 47.87
CA GLY A 90 23.22 118.44 47.20
C GLY A 90 24.15 117.66 46.26
N LEU A 91 25.47 117.68 46.48
CA LEU A 91 26.45 117.10 45.56
C LEU A 91 26.46 115.56 45.57
N GLU A 92 25.76 114.93 46.51
CA GLU A 92 25.57 113.48 46.60
C GLU A 92 24.85 112.90 45.38
N ILE A 93 24.05 113.71 44.67
CA ILE A 93 23.33 113.29 43.47
C ILE A 93 24.26 112.94 42.30
N TRP A 94 25.45 113.54 42.24
CA TRP A 94 26.45 113.27 41.19
C TRP A 94 27.05 111.87 41.32
N GLU A 95 27.21 111.37 42.54
CA GLU A 95 27.68 110.00 42.76
C GLU A 95 26.62 108.99 42.32
N ILE A 96 25.34 109.28 42.58
CA ILE A 96 24.21 108.48 42.09
C ILE A 96 24.18 108.48 40.55
N TYR A 97 24.37 109.64 39.90
CA TYR A 97 24.43 109.71 38.45
C TYR A 97 25.61 108.96 37.86
N ARG A 98 26.79 109.05 38.48
CA ARG A 98 27.98 108.28 38.07
C ARG A 98 27.72 106.77 38.16
N GLN A 99 27.14 106.31 39.26
CA GLN A 99 26.79 104.91 39.46
C GLN A 99 25.78 104.44 38.41
N ARG A 100 24.68 105.18 38.22
CA ARG A 100 23.66 104.85 37.21
C ARG A 100 24.21 104.82 35.79
N ALA A 101 25.07 105.78 35.42
CA ALA A 101 25.72 105.80 34.12
C ALA A 101 26.67 104.60 33.95
N GLY A 102 27.39 104.22 35.01
CA GLY A 102 28.23 103.02 35.01
C GLY A 102 27.43 101.71 34.88
N ASP A 103 26.28 101.62 35.53
CA ASP A 103 25.35 100.48 35.44
C ASP A 103 24.76 100.39 34.03
N GLN A 104 24.29 101.50 33.46
CA GLN A 104 23.80 101.56 32.08
C GLN A 104 24.88 101.18 31.07
N ARG A 105 26.11 101.68 31.24
CA ARG A 105 27.24 101.31 30.37
C ARG A 105 27.48 99.80 30.42
N ARG A 106 27.53 99.21 31.61
CA ARG A 106 27.74 97.76 31.78
C ARG A 106 26.62 96.92 31.16
N ALA A 107 25.37 97.36 31.30
CA ALA A 107 24.24 96.70 30.66
C ALA A 107 24.37 96.70 29.12
N ILE A 108 24.66 97.87 28.53
CA ILE A 108 24.86 97.99 27.08
C ILE A 108 26.06 97.16 26.60
N GLU A 109 27.16 97.15 27.35
CA GLU A 109 28.35 96.34 27.02
C GLU A 109 28.05 94.84 27.05
N SER A 110 27.25 94.37 28.01
CA SER A 110 26.76 92.99 28.04
C SER A 110 25.87 92.67 26.85
N ASP A 111 24.99 93.59 26.44
CA ASP A 111 24.11 93.41 25.29
C ASP A 111 24.92 93.35 23.99
N ILE A 112 25.93 94.20 23.83
CA ILE A 112 26.86 94.17 22.69
C ILE A 112 27.55 92.81 22.62
N HIS A 113 28.13 92.32 23.73
CA HIS A 113 28.78 91.01 23.73
C HIS A 113 27.81 89.86 23.39
N ALA A 114 26.57 89.91 23.86
CA ALA A 114 25.56 88.92 23.51
C ALA A 114 25.17 88.97 22.02
N LEU A 115 25.04 90.17 21.45
CA LEU A 115 24.75 90.37 20.03
C LEU A 115 25.92 89.93 19.15
N ASP A 116 27.16 90.26 19.53
CA ASP A 116 28.37 89.83 18.82
C ASP A 116 28.50 88.30 18.82
N GLY A 117 28.21 87.65 19.95
CA GLY A 117 28.15 86.19 20.05
C GLY A 117 27.14 85.58 19.07
N ARG A 118 25.90 86.09 19.07
CA ARG A 118 24.87 85.65 18.12
C ARG A 118 25.24 85.92 16.66
N MET A 119 25.85 87.07 16.38
CA MET A 119 26.34 87.39 15.04
C MET A 119 27.43 86.41 14.61
N HIS A 120 28.31 85.99 15.51
CA HIS A 120 29.34 85.00 15.19
C HIS A 120 28.73 83.63 14.87
N GLU A 121 27.76 83.18 15.66
CA GLU A 121 27.01 81.94 15.41
C GLU A 121 26.30 81.97 14.05
N ILE A 122 25.53 83.04 13.77
CA ILE A 122 24.83 83.21 12.50
C ILE A 122 25.81 83.24 11.31
N ASN A 123 26.92 83.97 11.45
CA ASN A 123 27.93 84.01 10.39
C ASN A 123 28.62 82.66 10.18
N ALA A 124 28.86 81.90 11.25
CA ALA A 124 29.40 80.54 11.13
C ALA A 124 28.43 79.62 10.37
N GLU A 125 27.13 79.68 10.65
CA GLU A 125 26.12 78.93 9.90
C GLU A 125 26.01 79.37 8.44
N LEU A 126 26.01 80.67 8.16
CA LEU A 126 25.98 81.21 6.79
C LEU A 126 27.21 80.78 5.98
N ASN A 127 28.39 80.73 6.61
CA ASN A 127 29.60 80.26 5.94
C ASN A 127 29.51 78.78 5.51
N GLU A 128 28.68 77.97 6.17
CA GLU A 128 28.44 76.58 5.76
C GLU A 128 27.42 76.42 4.63
N GLU A 129 26.62 77.45 4.32
CA GLU A 129 25.53 77.39 3.34
C GLU A 129 26.02 76.92 1.97
N ALA A 130 27.13 77.47 1.48
CA ALA A 130 27.71 77.12 0.19
C ALA A 130 28.16 75.64 0.14
N ALA A 131 28.75 75.12 1.22
CA ALA A 131 29.16 73.73 1.30
C ALA A 131 27.95 72.78 1.38
N ARG A 132 26.93 73.14 2.16
CA ARG A 132 25.69 72.36 2.31
C ARG A 132 24.90 72.31 1.01
N THR A 133 24.72 73.44 0.33
CA THR A 133 24.04 73.51 -0.98
C THR A 133 24.79 72.74 -2.07
N ALA A 134 26.13 72.83 -2.12
CA ALA A 134 26.93 72.04 -3.04
C ALA A 134 26.80 70.52 -2.76
N ARG A 135 26.77 70.12 -1.48
CA ARG A 135 26.59 68.72 -1.10
C ARG A 135 25.19 68.21 -1.43
N LEU A 136 24.16 69.02 -1.19
CA LEU A 136 22.77 68.70 -1.53
C LEU A 136 22.62 68.48 -3.04
N LYS A 137 23.17 69.38 -3.86
CA LYS A 137 23.14 69.25 -5.32
C LYS A 137 23.83 67.97 -5.81
N LYS A 138 24.95 67.58 -5.20
CA LYS A 138 25.63 66.31 -5.53
C LYS A 138 24.76 65.11 -5.18
N LEU A 139 24.17 65.09 -3.99
CA LEU A 139 23.30 64.01 -3.54
C LEU A 139 22.03 63.89 -4.38
N GLU A 140 21.47 65.01 -4.84
CA GLU A 140 20.31 65.00 -5.76
C GLU A 140 20.66 64.38 -7.12
N VAL A 141 21.84 64.68 -7.65
CA VAL A 141 22.32 64.06 -8.91
C VAL A 141 22.53 62.56 -8.70
N GLU A 142 23.24 62.16 -7.65
CA GLU A 142 23.46 60.74 -7.32
C GLU A 142 22.14 59.99 -7.10
N LEU A 143 21.17 60.60 -6.42
CA LEU A 143 19.85 60.02 -6.20
C LEU A 143 19.10 59.79 -7.51
N ASN A 144 19.14 60.77 -8.43
CA ASN A 144 18.48 60.64 -9.73
C ASN A 144 19.13 59.55 -10.58
N GLU A 145 20.46 59.48 -10.64
CA GLU A 145 21.18 58.41 -11.34
C GLU A 145 20.83 57.02 -10.77
N LEU A 146 20.75 56.92 -9.44
CA LEU A 146 20.40 55.67 -8.76
C LEU A 146 18.92 55.29 -8.97
N ALA A 147 18.03 56.28 -9.05
CA ALA A 147 16.63 56.06 -9.38
C ALA A 147 16.43 55.59 -10.82
N GLU A 148 17.14 56.17 -11.79
CA GLU A 148 17.10 55.75 -13.19
C GLU A 148 17.64 54.32 -13.37
N THR A 149 18.78 54.01 -12.75
CA THR A 149 19.35 52.65 -12.78
C THR A 149 18.43 51.62 -12.14
N ARG A 150 17.81 51.96 -11.01
CA ARG A 150 16.79 51.11 -10.36
C ARG A 150 15.59 50.88 -11.29
N ALA A 151 15.06 51.92 -11.93
CA ALA A 151 13.92 51.80 -12.83
C ALA A 151 14.24 50.90 -14.04
N MET A 152 15.44 51.04 -14.63
CA MET A 152 15.91 50.15 -15.69
C MET A 152 15.98 48.69 -15.22
N GLN A 153 16.61 48.43 -14.07
CA GLN A 153 16.71 47.07 -13.52
C GLN A 153 15.34 46.47 -13.21
N GLU A 154 14.42 47.26 -12.64
CA GLU A 154 13.06 46.82 -12.34
C GLU A 154 12.30 46.44 -13.62
N SER A 155 12.45 47.20 -14.71
CA SER A 155 11.89 46.85 -16.02
C SER A 155 12.49 45.54 -16.58
N THR A 156 13.79 45.33 -16.44
CA THR A 156 14.43 44.08 -16.90
C THR A 156 13.97 42.87 -16.09
N LEU A 157 13.80 43.03 -14.77
CA LEU A 157 13.29 41.98 -13.90
C LEU A 157 11.85 41.60 -14.28
N GLU A 158 11.00 42.59 -14.55
CA GLU A 158 9.62 42.34 -14.97
C GLU A 158 9.57 41.61 -16.32
N ASN A 159 10.40 42.01 -17.29
CA ASN A 159 10.53 41.28 -18.56
C ASN A 159 10.99 39.83 -18.35
N ILE A 160 11.98 39.59 -17.48
CA ILE A 160 12.44 38.23 -17.15
C ILE A 160 11.31 37.43 -16.50
N ARG A 161 10.52 38.03 -15.61
CA ARG A 161 9.36 37.37 -14.99
C ARG A 161 8.32 36.96 -16.03
N GLN A 162 7.99 37.85 -16.97
CA GLN A 162 7.07 37.53 -18.06
C GLN A 162 7.61 36.43 -18.99
N ILE A 163 8.90 36.44 -19.30
CA ILE A 163 9.54 35.38 -20.07
C ILE A 163 9.49 34.05 -19.30
N THR A 164 9.70 34.09 -17.98
CA THR A 164 9.68 32.87 -17.15
C THR A 164 8.26 32.28 -17.06
N THR A 165 7.22 33.11 -16.94
CA THR A 165 5.83 32.64 -16.91
C THR A 165 5.41 32.05 -18.25
N THR A 166 5.78 32.69 -19.37
CA THR A 166 5.51 32.16 -20.71
C THR A 166 6.25 30.86 -20.98
N LEU A 167 7.51 30.73 -20.57
CA LEU A 167 8.27 29.47 -20.65
C LEU A 167 7.60 28.34 -19.86
N LYS A 168 7.16 28.60 -18.63
CA LYS A 168 6.44 27.59 -17.82
C LYS A 168 5.13 27.13 -18.48
N GLU A 169 4.43 28.04 -19.14
CA GLU A 169 3.22 27.68 -19.88
C GLU A 169 3.54 26.85 -21.13
N GLN A 170 4.61 27.20 -21.86
CA GLN A 170 5.12 26.41 -22.98
C GLN A 170 5.55 25.01 -22.53
N GLU A 171 6.25 24.88 -21.40
CA GLU A 171 6.63 23.58 -20.83
C GLU A 171 5.40 22.71 -20.53
N ARG A 172 4.36 23.29 -19.90
CA ARG A 172 3.08 22.57 -19.67
C ARG A 172 2.42 22.13 -20.96
N LEU A 173 2.39 23.00 -21.97
CA LEU A 173 1.79 22.68 -23.26
C LEU A 173 2.54 21.52 -23.93
N VAL A 174 3.87 21.53 -23.91
CA VAL A 174 4.71 20.44 -24.42
C VAL A 174 4.44 19.14 -23.65
N GLU A 175 4.29 19.19 -22.33
CA GLU A 175 3.97 18.00 -21.53
C GLU A 175 2.60 17.41 -21.88
N ILE A 176 1.58 18.26 -22.07
CA ILE A 176 0.25 17.83 -22.50
C ILE A 176 0.30 17.20 -23.90
N LEU A 177 1.00 17.83 -24.84
CA LEU A 177 1.17 17.30 -26.20
C LEU A 177 1.91 15.97 -26.21
N ALA A 178 2.95 15.81 -25.38
CA ALA A 178 3.68 14.56 -25.25
C ALA A 178 2.77 13.43 -24.74
N ARG A 179 1.93 13.70 -23.73
CA ARG A 179 0.94 12.73 -23.23
C ARG A 179 -0.08 12.34 -24.30
N GLN A 180 -0.59 13.31 -25.04
CA GLN A 180 -1.53 13.06 -26.15
C GLN A 180 -0.89 12.23 -27.25
N PHE A 181 0.38 12.49 -27.57
CA PHE A 181 1.14 11.71 -28.54
C PHE A 181 1.31 10.26 -28.10
N ASP A 182 1.67 10.01 -26.85
CA ASP A 182 1.83 8.67 -26.31
C ASP A 182 0.51 7.89 -26.28
N GLU A 183 -0.60 8.56 -25.94
CA GLU A 183 -1.93 7.96 -25.99
C GLU A 183 -2.34 7.60 -27.43
N ALA A 184 -2.16 8.52 -28.38
CA ALA A 184 -2.42 8.28 -29.79
C ALA A 184 -1.57 7.12 -30.33
N ARG A 185 -0.30 7.03 -29.93
CA ARG A 185 0.60 5.94 -30.29
C ARG A 185 0.10 4.60 -29.77
N ARG A 186 -0.28 4.51 -28.49
CA ARG A 186 -0.86 3.29 -27.90
C ARG A 186 -2.16 2.88 -28.60
N ASN A 187 -3.00 3.84 -28.95
CA ASN A 187 -4.24 3.59 -29.67
C ASN A 187 -3.99 3.04 -31.08
N ILE A 188 -2.98 3.54 -31.79
CA ILE A 188 -2.56 3.01 -33.09
C ILE A 188 -2.04 1.58 -32.94
N GLU A 189 -1.20 1.32 -31.94
CA GLU A 189 -0.61 0.00 -31.70
C GLU A 189 -1.69 -1.03 -31.36
N GLY A 190 -2.59 -0.72 -30.42
CA GLY A 190 -3.74 -1.58 -30.12
C GLY A 190 -4.70 -1.77 -31.30
N SER A 191 -4.79 -0.80 -32.22
CA SER A 191 -5.59 -0.96 -33.45
C SER A 191 -4.92 -1.85 -34.49
N LYS A 192 -3.59 -1.81 -34.59
CA LYS A 192 -2.81 -2.74 -35.43
C LYS A 192 -2.93 -4.18 -34.93
N ASP A 193 -2.85 -4.38 -33.62
CA ASP A 193 -3.01 -5.71 -33.02
C ASP A 193 -4.40 -6.27 -33.30
N ARG A 194 -5.45 -5.47 -33.07
CA ARG A 194 -6.84 -5.85 -33.42
C ARG A 194 -6.99 -6.18 -34.91
N LEU A 195 -6.39 -5.38 -35.79
CA LEU A 195 -6.43 -5.63 -37.22
C LEU A 195 -5.77 -6.97 -37.57
N SER A 196 -4.59 -7.25 -37.00
CA SER A 196 -3.88 -8.51 -37.22
C SER A 196 -4.70 -9.72 -36.78
N ALA A 197 -5.33 -9.66 -35.60
CA ALA A 197 -6.20 -10.71 -35.07
C ALA A 197 -7.42 -10.95 -35.98
N ARG A 198 -8.04 -9.88 -36.50
CA ARG A 198 -9.16 -9.99 -37.45
C ARG A 198 -8.73 -10.56 -38.79
N ILE A 199 -7.53 -10.26 -39.26
CA ILE A 199 -6.98 -10.85 -40.49
C ILE A 199 -6.77 -12.35 -40.31
N THR A 200 -6.17 -12.78 -39.20
CA THR A 200 -5.96 -14.21 -38.92
C THR A 200 -7.27 -14.96 -38.74
N GLU A 201 -8.25 -14.36 -38.05
CA GLU A 201 -9.58 -14.94 -37.90
C GLU A 201 -10.28 -15.10 -39.25
N ARG A 202 -10.24 -14.06 -40.09
CA ARG A 202 -10.79 -14.11 -41.46
C ARG A 202 -10.12 -15.18 -42.30
N GLN A 203 -8.79 -15.34 -42.20
CA GLN A 203 -8.07 -16.40 -42.89
C GLN A 203 -8.54 -17.79 -42.43
N SER A 204 -8.68 -18.00 -41.13
CA SER A 204 -9.17 -19.29 -40.60
C SER A 204 -10.57 -19.64 -41.10
N PHE A 205 -11.48 -18.66 -41.17
CA PHE A 205 -12.82 -18.86 -41.73
C PHE A 205 -12.79 -19.09 -43.23
N SER A 206 -11.92 -18.38 -43.96
CA SER A 206 -11.73 -18.61 -45.40
C SER A 206 -11.22 -20.02 -45.68
N ASP A 207 -10.27 -20.52 -44.88
CA ASP A 207 -9.75 -21.87 -45.01
C ASP A 207 -10.83 -22.92 -44.71
N LEU A 208 -11.65 -22.69 -43.67
CA LEU A 208 -12.77 -23.56 -43.34
C LEU A 208 -13.83 -23.57 -44.45
N LEU A 209 -14.17 -22.41 -45.01
CA LEU A 209 -15.09 -22.30 -46.15
C LEU A 209 -14.53 -22.96 -47.39
N SER A 210 -13.22 -22.89 -47.64
CA SER A 210 -12.59 -23.60 -48.78
C SER A 210 -12.71 -25.13 -48.66
N ARG A 211 -12.78 -25.64 -47.43
CA ARG A 211 -12.93 -27.06 -47.13
C ARG A 211 -14.38 -27.51 -47.00
N SER A 212 -15.36 -26.60 -47.12
CA SER A 212 -16.78 -26.92 -46.89
C SER A 212 -17.27 -28.05 -47.79
N ALA A 213 -16.99 -27.99 -49.09
CA ALA A 213 -17.40 -29.01 -50.05
C ALA A 213 -16.78 -30.39 -49.74
N ALA A 214 -15.52 -30.41 -49.28
CA ALA A 214 -14.85 -31.64 -48.87
C ALA A 214 -15.45 -32.22 -47.57
N ILE A 215 -15.78 -31.35 -46.59
CA ILE A 215 -16.45 -31.75 -45.35
C ILE A 215 -17.84 -32.31 -45.65
N GLU A 216 -18.61 -31.65 -46.52
CA GLU A 216 -19.94 -32.11 -46.94
C GLU A 216 -19.86 -33.45 -47.70
N SER A 217 -18.89 -33.62 -48.60
CA SER A 217 -18.66 -34.90 -49.31
C SER A 217 -18.31 -36.02 -48.32
N ALA A 218 -17.35 -35.78 -47.42
CA ALA A 218 -16.94 -36.77 -46.41
C ALA A 218 -18.09 -37.13 -45.47
N HIS A 219 -18.95 -36.18 -45.10
CA HIS A 219 -20.15 -36.44 -44.31
C HIS A 219 -21.15 -37.31 -45.08
N ASN A 220 -21.38 -37.04 -46.36
CA ASN A 220 -22.26 -37.86 -47.20
C ASN A 220 -21.70 -39.27 -47.40
N GLU A 221 -20.39 -39.40 -47.61
CA GLU A 221 -19.70 -40.70 -47.65
C GLU A 221 -19.88 -41.46 -46.33
N TRP A 222 -19.71 -40.78 -45.19
CA TRP A 222 -19.95 -41.38 -43.87
C TRP A 222 -21.40 -41.85 -43.71
N LEU A 223 -22.40 -41.08 -44.14
CA LEU A 223 -23.80 -41.50 -44.14
C LEU A 223 -24.03 -42.72 -45.03
N SER A 224 -23.42 -42.77 -46.21
CA SER A 224 -23.50 -43.93 -47.10
C SER A 224 -22.83 -45.17 -46.52
N ALA A 225 -21.70 -45.01 -45.84
CA ALA A 225 -21.00 -46.09 -45.16
C ALA A 225 -21.81 -46.60 -43.97
N ARG A 226 -22.43 -45.70 -43.20
CA ARG A 226 -23.31 -46.03 -42.07
C ARG A 226 -24.54 -46.84 -42.53
N THR A 227 -25.23 -46.39 -43.56
CA THR A 227 -26.39 -47.13 -44.11
C THR A 227 -25.98 -48.48 -44.70
N SER A 228 -24.79 -48.58 -45.29
CA SER A 228 -24.24 -49.85 -45.75
C SER A 228 -23.93 -50.79 -44.59
N LEU A 229 -23.35 -50.28 -43.50
CA LEU A 229 -23.09 -51.05 -42.28
C LEU A 229 -24.39 -51.59 -41.68
N GLU A 230 -25.43 -50.75 -41.57
CA GLU A 230 -26.75 -51.15 -41.07
C GLU A 230 -27.36 -52.30 -41.91
N ARG A 231 -27.19 -52.27 -43.25
CA ARG A 231 -27.58 -53.38 -44.12
C ARG A 231 -26.76 -54.65 -43.88
N TRP A 232 -25.45 -54.53 -43.71
CA TRP A 232 -24.58 -55.68 -43.42
C TRP A 232 -24.91 -56.31 -42.07
N ASP A 233 -25.26 -55.50 -41.07
CA ASP A 233 -25.71 -55.99 -39.76
C ASP A 233 -27.04 -56.76 -39.88
N GLU A 234 -27.98 -56.28 -40.71
CA GLU A 234 -29.23 -57.00 -41.00
C GLU A 234 -28.96 -58.35 -41.69
N VAL A 235 -28.08 -58.37 -42.69
CA VAL A 235 -27.67 -59.61 -43.37
C VAL A 235 -26.96 -60.55 -42.40
N ALA A 236 -26.08 -60.05 -41.55
CA ALA A 236 -25.38 -60.85 -40.54
C ALA A 236 -26.35 -61.39 -39.48
N ALA A 237 -27.41 -60.67 -39.13
CA ALA A 237 -28.46 -61.16 -38.24
C ALA A 237 -29.26 -62.30 -38.91
N ARG A 238 -29.67 -62.12 -40.18
CA ARG A 238 -30.34 -63.19 -40.95
C ARG A 238 -29.46 -64.42 -41.13
N PHE A 239 -28.17 -64.23 -41.43
CA PHE A 239 -27.23 -65.33 -41.57
C PHE A 239 -27.07 -66.10 -40.25
N ARG A 240 -26.95 -65.39 -39.12
CA ARG A 240 -26.90 -66.03 -37.79
C ARG A 240 -28.18 -66.81 -37.48
N GLU A 241 -29.35 -66.28 -37.83
CA GLU A 241 -30.62 -66.99 -37.69
C GLU A 241 -30.66 -68.27 -38.55
N GLN A 242 -30.26 -68.18 -39.82
CA GLN A 242 -30.21 -69.34 -40.72
C GLN A 242 -29.17 -70.37 -40.28
N GLU A 243 -28.01 -69.94 -39.79
CA GLU A 243 -26.99 -70.83 -39.21
C GLU A 243 -27.55 -71.57 -38.00
N GLN A 244 -28.25 -70.87 -37.09
CA GLN A 244 -28.91 -71.49 -35.95
C GLN A 244 -29.96 -72.51 -36.39
N ARG A 245 -30.79 -72.19 -37.38
CA ARG A 245 -31.75 -73.12 -37.98
C ARG A 245 -31.09 -74.30 -38.68
N ARG A 246 -29.87 -74.17 -39.20
CA ARG A 246 -29.11 -75.27 -39.84
C ARG A 246 -28.49 -76.20 -38.81
N GLN A 247 -28.05 -75.68 -37.66
CA GLN A 247 -27.39 -76.46 -36.62
C GLN A 247 -28.29 -77.57 -36.05
N GLU A 248 -29.60 -77.33 -35.94
CA GLU A 248 -30.54 -78.34 -35.42
C GLU A 248 -30.68 -79.56 -36.36
N PRO A 249 -31.06 -79.43 -37.66
CA PRO A 249 -31.05 -80.54 -38.60
C PRO A 249 -29.66 -81.18 -38.79
N LEU A 250 -28.59 -80.38 -38.76
CA LEU A 250 -27.23 -80.93 -38.85
C LEU A 250 -26.89 -81.78 -37.62
N GLY A 251 -27.34 -81.36 -36.44
CA GLY A 251 -27.26 -82.15 -35.20
C GLY A 251 -28.02 -83.46 -35.32
N GLU A 252 -29.25 -83.43 -35.85
CA GLU A 252 -30.03 -84.64 -36.12
C GLU A 252 -29.33 -85.58 -37.11
N ILE A 253 -28.84 -85.05 -38.24
CA ILE A 253 -28.10 -85.83 -39.25
C ILE A 253 -26.85 -86.46 -38.64
N ASN A 254 -26.09 -85.71 -37.83
CA ASN A 254 -24.90 -86.23 -37.16
C ASN A 254 -25.25 -87.30 -36.12
N ALA A 255 -26.37 -87.14 -35.38
CA ALA A 255 -26.88 -88.14 -34.45
C ALA A 255 -27.31 -89.43 -35.18
N PHE A 256 -28.07 -89.32 -36.26
CA PHE A 256 -28.45 -90.47 -37.10
C PHE A 256 -27.23 -91.14 -37.72
N ARG A 257 -26.25 -90.36 -38.21
CA ARG A 257 -25.00 -90.89 -38.74
C ARG A 257 -24.22 -91.65 -37.66
N ALA A 258 -24.13 -91.11 -36.45
CA ALA A 258 -23.47 -91.78 -35.33
C ALA A 258 -24.20 -93.08 -34.95
N ALA A 259 -25.54 -93.08 -34.93
CA ALA A 259 -26.34 -94.27 -34.67
C ALA A 259 -26.14 -95.35 -35.74
N LEU A 260 -26.15 -94.98 -37.03
CA LEU A 260 -25.89 -95.90 -38.14
C LEU A 260 -24.47 -96.47 -38.11
N ILE A 261 -23.47 -95.66 -37.76
CA ILE A 261 -22.09 -96.15 -37.61
C ILE A 261 -22.00 -97.12 -36.44
N GLN A 262 -22.67 -96.83 -35.32
CA GLN A 262 -22.72 -97.73 -34.16
C GLN A 262 -23.43 -99.05 -34.52
N GLU A 263 -24.55 -98.98 -35.25
CA GLU A 263 -25.27 -100.15 -35.76
C GLU A 263 -24.40 -100.96 -36.73
N GLN A 264 -23.68 -100.29 -37.64
CA GLN A 264 -22.71 -100.93 -38.53
C GLN A 264 -21.61 -101.66 -37.73
N HIS A 265 -20.99 -101.01 -36.74
CA HIS A 265 -20.00 -101.65 -35.87
C HIS A 265 -20.61 -102.81 -35.08
N GLY A 266 -21.86 -102.68 -34.62
CA GLY A 266 -22.59 -103.77 -33.97
C GLY A 266 -22.78 -104.97 -34.88
N LEU A 267 -23.19 -104.74 -36.13
CA LEU A 267 -23.35 -105.79 -37.15
C LEU A 267 -22.01 -106.39 -37.58
N GLU A 268 -20.95 -105.59 -37.70
CA GLU A 268 -19.59 -106.08 -37.98
C GLU A 268 -19.07 -106.97 -36.84
N ASN A 269 -19.33 -106.59 -35.58
CA ASN A 269 -19.01 -107.43 -34.43
C ASN A 269 -19.83 -108.72 -34.40
N GLN A 270 -21.13 -108.66 -34.69
CA GLN A 270 -21.97 -109.87 -34.82
C GLN A 270 -21.47 -110.79 -35.95
N LEU A 271 -21.05 -110.21 -37.08
CA LEU A 271 -20.48 -110.95 -38.19
C LEU A 271 -19.15 -111.60 -37.79
N ALA A 272 -18.30 -110.90 -37.03
CA ALA A 272 -17.08 -111.45 -36.47
C ALA A 272 -17.36 -112.57 -35.46
N GLU A 273 -18.36 -112.43 -34.58
CA GLU A 273 -18.80 -113.50 -33.67
C GLU A 273 -19.29 -114.74 -34.44
N ILE A 274 -20.07 -114.54 -35.50
CA ILE A 274 -20.54 -115.63 -36.37
C ILE A 274 -19.36 -116.29 -37.11
N GLN A 275 -18.37 -115.52 -37.57
CA GLN A 275 -17.17 -116.05 -38.21
C GLN A 275 -16.33 -116.88 -37.23
N VAL A 276 -16.12 -116.38 -36.00
CA VAL A 276 -15.45 -117.14 -34.94
C VAL A 276 -16.22 -118.42 -34.61
N ALA A 277 -17.55 -118.35 -34.54
CA ALA A 277 -18.39 -119.54 -34.35
C ALA A 277 -18.26 -120.51 -35.53
N GLN A 278 -18.22 -120.03 -36.77
CA GLN A 278 -17.98 -120.86 -37.97
C GLN A 278 -16.59 -121.51 -37.99
N GLU A 279 -15.55 -120.82 -37.54
CA GLU A 279 -14.20 -121.39 -37.41
C GLU A 279 -14.12 -122.44 -36.29
N GLN A 280 -14.99 -122.34 -35.27
CA GLN A 280 -15.10 -123.34 -34.21
C GLN A 280 -15.88 -124.59 -34.64
N ILE A 281 -16.78 -124.51 -35.64
CA ILE A 281 -17.52 -125.68 -36.17
C ILE A 281 -16.60 -126.83 -36.59
N PRO A 282 -15.55 -126.66 -37.43
CA PRO A 282 -14.68 -127.77 -37.81
C PRO A 282 -13.88 -128.33 -36.63
N LEU A 283 -13.55 -127.52 -35.62
CA LEU A 283 -12.91 -127.99 -34.39
C LEU A 283 -13.88 -128.82 -33.55
N LEU A 284 -15.13 -128.38 -33.41
CA LEU A 284 -16.20 -129.10 -32.74
C LEU A 284 -16.56 -130.39 -33.50
N GLU A 285 -16.63 -130.38 -34.83
CA GLU A 285 -16.81 -131.58 -35.66
C GLU A 285 -15.66 -132.57 -35.49
N LYS A 286 -14.42 -132.08 -35.35
CA LYS A 286 -13.26 -132.95 -35.07
C LYS A 286 -13.30 -133.53 -33.66
N GLN A 287 -13.77 -132.76 -32.67
CA GLN A 287 -14.03 -133.25 -31.31
C GLN A 287 -15.19 -134.25 -31.27
N LEU A 288 -16.23 -134.04 -32.08
CA LEU A 288 -17.38 -134.94 -32.22
C LEU A 288 -16.96 -136.23 -32.91
N ALA A 289 -16.14 -136.17 -33.96
CA ALA A 289 -15.54 -137.34 -34.60
C ALA A 289 -14.56 -138.09 -33.69
N ALA A 290 -13.81 -137.39 -32.83
CA ALA A 290 -12.97 -138.03 -31.81
C ALA A 290 -13.81 -138.70 -30.72
N ALA A 291 -14.90 -138.07 -30.29
CA ALA A 291 -15.86 -138.65 -29.36
C ALA A 291 -16.57 -139.87 -29.98
N ASP A 292 -16.99 -139.80 -31.25
CA ASP A 292 -17.57 -140.93 -32.00
C ASP A 292 -16.55 -142.05 -32.21
N GLY A 293 -15.28 -141.71 -32.44
CA GLY A 293 -14.17 -142.65 -32.46
C GLY A 293 -14.02 -143.38 -31.12
N SER A 294 -14.07 -142.64 -30.01
CA SER A 294 -14.04 -143.22 -28.66
C SER A 294 -15.28 -144.06 -28.34
N LEU A 295 -16.45 -143.68 -28.87
CA LEU A 295 -17.69 -144.42 -28.75
C LEU A 295 -17.62 -145.74 -29.51
N LYS A 296 -17.15 -145.73 -30.77
CA LYS A 296 -16.92 -146.94 -31.57
C LYS A 296 -15.89 -147.86 -30.94
N ASP A 297 -14.84 -147.31 -30.32
CA ASP A 297 -13.86 -148.11 -29.58
C ASP A 297 -14.46 -148.75 -28.32
N ALA A 298 -15.33 -148.03 -27.61
CA ALA A 298 -16.10 -148.57 -26.48
C ALA A 298 -17.12 -149.63 -26.91
N GLU A 299 -17.79 -149.43 -28.05
CA GLU A 299 -18.69 -150.40 -28.68
C GLU A 299 -17.94 -151.65 -29.16
N HIS A 300 -16.75 -151.50 -29.75
CA HIS A 300 -15.88 -152.63 -30.10
C HIS A 300 -15.42 -153.42 -28.88
N ARG A 301 -15.11 -152.75 -27.76
CA ARG A 301 -14.78 -153.41 -26.49
C ARG A 301 -15.99 -154.14 -25.91
N LEU A 302 -17.19 -153.57 -26.01
CA LEU A 302 -18.45 -154.23 -25.62
C LEU A 302 -18.77 -155.43 -26.51
N ALA A 303 -18.63 -155.31 -27.83
CA ALA A 303 -18.82 -156.39 -28.80
C ALA A 303 -17.79 -157.52 -28.66
N ARG A 304 -16.54 -157.18 -28.31
CA ARG A 304 -15.49 -158.17 -28.02
C ARG A 304 -15.74 -158.91 -26.71
N ARG A 305 -16.30 -158.22 -25.72
CA ARG A 305 -16.75 -158.85 -24.48
C ARG A 305 -17.90 -159.82 -24.73
N SER A 306 -18.91 -159.47 -25.54
CA SER A 306 -20.00 -160.39 -25.89
C SER A 306 -19.53 -161.57 -26.73
N ARG A 307 -18.61 -161.39 -27.70
CA ARG A 307 -17.99 -162.53 -28.42
C ARG A 307 -17.20 -163.47 -27.53
N LEU A 308 -16.38 -162.96 -26.60
CA LEU A 308 -15.66 -163.78 -25.64
C LEU A 308 -16.61 -164.53 -24.69
N GLN A 309 -17.80 -163.96 -24.42
CA GLN A 309 -18.86 -164.61 -23.63
C GLN A 309 -19.55 -165.74 -24.42
N GLU A 310 -19.71 -165.55 -25.74
CA GLU A 310 -20.29 -166.53 -26.67
C GLU A 310 -19.31 -167.70 -26.97
N GLU A 311 -18.01 -167.40 -27.11
CA GLU A 311 -16.94 -168.41 -27.23
C GLU A 311 -16.82 -169.25 -25.94
N LEU A 312 -17.01 -168.65 -24.76
CA LEU A 312 -17.04 -169.38 -23.49
C LEU A 312 -18.26 -170.32 -23.41
N GLN A 313 -19.43 -169.90 -23.91
CA GLN A 313 -20.64 -170.72 -23.95
C GLN A 313 -20.54 -171.87 -24.95
N ASN A 314 -19.91 -171.65 -26.12
CA ASN A 314 -19.68 -172.71 -27.10
C ASN A 314 -18.62 -173.71 -26.64
N ALA A 315 -17.53 -173.26 -25.99
CA ALA A 315 -16.56 -174.16 -25.38
C ALA A 315 -17.16 -175.05 -24.28
N GLN A 316 -18.14 -174.53 -23.51
CA GLN A 316 -18.93 -175.32 -22.55
C GLN A 316 -19.87 -176.34 -23.22
N LYS A 317 -20.29 -176.09 -24.46
CA LYS A 317 -21.16 -176.97 -25.24
C LYS A 317 -20.38 -178.09 -25.93
N ASP A 318 -19.23 -177.76 -26.53
CA ASP A 318 -18.33 -178.71 -27.18
C ASP A 318 -17.71 -179.70 -26.18
N GLN A 319 -17.47 -179.25 -24.93
CA GLN A 319 -17.01 -180.12 -23.84
C GLN A 319 -18.08 -181.13 -23.40
N ALA A 320 -19.37 -180.77 -23.48
CA ALA A 320 -20.47 -181.66 -23.13
C ALA A 320 -20.75 -182.71 -24.22
N GLU A 321 -20.57 -182.36 -25.50
CA GLU A 321 -20.76 -183.28 -26.64
C GLU A 321 -19.60 -184.27 -26.77
N ALA A 322 -18.34 -183.84 -26.57
CA ALA A 322 -17.17 -184.72 -26.64
C ALA A 322 -17.10 -185.77 -25.50
N HIS A 323 -17.74 -185.51 -24.35
CA HIS A 323 -17.74 -186.44 -23.22
C HIS A 323 -18.81 -187.55 -23.35
N ALA A 324 -19.82 -187.37 -24.21
CA ALA A 324 -20.91 -188.31 -24.45
C ALA A 324 -20.61 -189.34 -25.55
N GLU A 325 -19.70 -189.06 -26.49
CA GLU A 325 -19.37 -189.99 -27.60
C GLU A 325 -18.32 -191.06 -27.27
N ASN A 326 -17.50 -190.85 -26.24
CA ASN A 326 -16.37 -191.73 -25.92
C ASN A 326 -16.74 -193.15 -25.39
N PRO A 327 -17.89 -193.39 -24.72
CA PRO A 327 -18.28 -194.76 -24.34
C PRO A 327 -18.89 -195.57 -25.49
N ARG A 328 -19.43 -194.90 -26.52
CA ARG A 328 -20.22 -195.54 -27.59
C ARG A 328 -19.34 -196.14 -28.69
N LEU A 329 -18.19 -195.54 -28.97
CA LEU A 329 -17.22 -196.05 -29.96
C LEU A 329 -16.30 -197.16 -29.42
N LYS A 330 -16.24 -197.38 -28.10
CA LYS A 330 -15.35 -198.37 -27.50
C LYS A 330 -15.97 -199.78 -27.42
N ALA A 331 -17.29 -199.91 -27.25
CA ALA A 331 -17.92 -201.23 -27.14
C ALA A 331 -18.29 -201.86 -28.49
N ASP A 332 -18.55 -201.05 -29.54
CA ASP A 332 -18.69 -201.55 -30.92
C ASP A 332 -17.39 -202.23 -31.41
N MET A 333 -16.24 -201.90 -30.80
CA MET A 333 -14.95 -202.55 -31.08
C MET A 333 -14.84 -203.96 -30.46
N ASP A 334 -15.43 -204.19 -29.29
CA ASP A 334 -15.30 -205.47 -28.58
C ASP A 334 -16.20 -206.56 -29.20
N GLN A 335 -17.35 -206.19 -29.78
CA GLN A 335 -18.21 -207.13 -30.54
C GLN A 335 -17.58 -207.64 -31.84
N LEU A 336 -16.62 -206.90 -32.42
CA LEU A 336 -15.92 -207.31 -33.64
C LEU A 336 -14.73 -208.23 -33.37
N LYS A 337 -14.17 -208.24 -32.16
CA LYS A 337 -13.07 -209.14 -31.80
C LYS A 337 -13.51 -210.55 -31.45
N GLU A 338 -14.62 -210.72 -30.74
CA GLU A 338 -15.06 -212.06 -30.33
C GLU A 338 -15.55 -212.92 -31.51
N ARG A 339 -15.96 -212.29 -32.61
CA ARG A 339 -16.33 -212.97 -33.86
C ARG A 339 -15.14 -213.56 -34.63
N ILE A 340 -13.91 -213.16 -34.29
CA ILE A 340 -12.68 -213.62 -34.98
C ILE A 340 -12.06 -214.83 -34.27
N ASP A 341 -12.19 -214.96 -32.94
CA ASP A 341 -11.58 -216.08 -32.20
C ASP A 341 -12.38 -217.40 -32.29
N GLN A 342 -13.55 -217.41 -32.94
CA GLN A 342 -14.31 -218.64 -33.24
C GLN A 342 -13.79 -219.44 -34.47
N LEU A 343 -12.72 -218.99 -35.15
CA LEU A 343 -12.25 -219.65 -36.40
C LEU A 343 -10.74 -219.97 -36.48
N SER A 344 -9.97 -219.84 -35.40
CA SER A 344 -8.59 -220.35 -35.36
C SER A 344 -8.38 -221.36 -34.22
N ALA A 345 -8.39 -222.64 -34.59
CA ALA A 345 -8.14 -223.88 -33.82
C ALA A 345 -9.42 -224.65 -33.46
N THR A 346 -9.89 -225.66 -34.21
CA THR A 346 -9.29 -227.01 -34.42
C THR A 346 -8.46 -227.53 -33.28
#